data_AF-A0AAW0WLH3-F1
#
_entry.id   AF-A0AAW0WLH3-F1
#
_cell.length_a   1.000
_cell.length_b   1.000
_cell.length_c   1.000
_cell.angle_alpha   90.00
_cell.angle_beta   90.00
_cell.angle_gamma   90.00
#
_symmetry.space_group_name_H-M   'P 1'
#
loop_
_entity.id
_entity.type
_entity.pdbx_description
1 polymer ?
#
loop_
_entity_poly.entity_id
_entity_poly.type
_entity_poly.pdbx_seq_one_letter_code
_entity_poly.pdbx_strand_id
1 'polypeptide(L)'
;MGLDTRGRLSTPTCTTIARPTSLCTHPACLAVHRPPTMVMLAWTGRPRPTQTYTHALTGGGSHNGDGGGGGGGGVTEGSSGADEEELGPFWDFLDNEIRPIKPLPSCPESQKIFSEHKEMARKYLVLQQEIFNLRKRKSALENKLSQAEKLEQLGNQRYQDKIRELESKRENLRHTHSRLRQQLEQIRTRQEEQQKQQQQQDDGTEVDLDHHLPLPPP
;
A
#
# COMPACT_ATOMS: atom_id res chain seq x y z
N MET A 1 17.58 -24.13 -11.60
CA MET A 1 17.13 -25.40 -11.00
C MET A 1 17.92 -26.50 -11.69
N GLY A 2 18.83 -27.17 -10.97
CA GLY A 2 19.74 -28.16 -11.54
C GLY A 2 19.13 -29.56 -11.54
N LEU A 3 19.34 -30.32 -12.63
CA LEU A 3 18.93 -31.72 -12.77
C LEU A 3 20.19 -32.60 -12.67
N ASP A 4 20.10 -33.71 -11.94
CA ASP A 4 21.17 -34.71 -11.86
C ASP A 4 21.14 -35.70 -13.05
N THR A 5 22.25 -36.38 -13.30
CA THR A 5 22.56 -37.23 -14.48
C THR A 5 21.64 -38.44 -14.72
N ARG A 6 20.56 -38.58 -13.94
CA ARG A 6 19.50 -39.58 -14.15
C ARG A 6 18.08 -38.99 -14.26
N GLY A 7 17.95 -37.67 -14.42
CA GLY A 7 16.69 -37.04 -14.84
C GLY A 7 15.53 -37.09 -13.82
N ARG A 8 15.81 -37.18 -12.51
CA ARG A 8 14.78 -37.04 -11.47
C ARG A 8 14.86 -35.69 -10.76
N LEU A 9 13.69 -35.09 -10.55
CA LEU A 9 13.49 -33.87 -9.78
C LEU A 9 13.92 -34.09 -8.32
N SER A 10 14.94 -33.36 -7.89
CA SER A 10 15.44 -33.34 -6.53
C SER A 10 14.46 -32.56 -5.63
N THR A 11 13.88 -33.23 -4.64
CA THR A 11 13.04 -32.59 -3.62
C THR A 11 13.91 -32.22 -2.43
N PRO A 12 13.77 -31.02 -1.84
CA PRO A 12 14.53 -30.68 -0.64
C PRO A 12 13.94 -31.41 0.57
N THR A 13 14.76 -32.26 1.18
CA THR A 13 14.51 -32.87 2.49
C THR A 13 14.57 -31.82 3.58
N CYS A 14 13.52 -31.73 4.41
CA CYS A 14 13.45 -30.82 5.54
C CYS A 14 14.36 -31.32 6.67
N THR A 15 15.45 -30.61 6.93
CA THR A 15 16.33 -30.87 8.08
C THR A 15 15.66 -30.42 9.36
N THR A 16 15.21 -31.38 10.18
CA THR A 16 14.80 -31.16 11.57
C THR A 16 16.02 -30.83 12.42
N ILE A 17 16.15 -29.58 12.83
CA ILE A 17 17.14 -29.14 13.81
C ILE A 17 16.57 -29.40 15.21
N ALA A 18 17.06 -30.46 15.85
CA ALA A 18 16.91 -30.66 17.29
C ALA A 18 17.77 -29.63 18.04
N ARG A 19 17.19 -28.93 19.01
CA ARG A 19 17.93 -28.14 20.00
C ARG A 19 17.75 -28.73 21.40
N PRO A 20 18.81 -28.73 22.22
CA PRO A 20 18.84 -29.39 23.51
C PRO A 20 18.11 -28.59 24.58
N THR A 21 17.38 -29.30 25.43
CA THR A 21 16.80 -28.81 26.68
C THR A 21 17.92 -28.47 27.66
N SER A 22 18.09 -27.17 27.94
CA SER A 22 18.88 -26.68 29.08
C SER A 22 17.93 -26.48 30.27
N LEU A 23 18.20 -27.23 31.34
CA LEU A 23 17.56 -27.10 32.65
C LEU A 23 18.13 -25.86 33.35
N CYS A 24 17.29 -24.84 33.58
CA CYS A 24 17.56 -23.80 34.57
C CYS A 24 16.49 -23.87 35.66
N THR A 25 16.85 -24.54 36.75
CA THR A 25 16.19 -24.49 38.05
C THR A 25 16.65 -23.20 38.74
N HIS A 26 15.78 -22.21 38.93
CA HIS A 26 15.62 -21.48 40.20
C HIS A 26 14.49 -20.43 40.17
N PRO A 27 13.80 -20.23 41.31
CA PRO A 27 12.66 -19.32 41.45
C PRO A 27 13.07 -17.94 41.97
N ALA A 28 12.16 -16.98 41.79
CA ALA A 28 12.13 -15.63 42.36
C ALA A 28 12.91 -14.54 41.58
N CYS A 29 12.15 -13.71 40.84
CA CYS A 29 12.25 -12.25 40.93
C CYS A 29 11.01 -11.59 40.32
N LEU A 30 10.06 -11.25 41.21
CA LEU A 30 9.37 -9.96 41.32
C LEU A 30 8.77 -9.31 40.06
N ALA A 31 7.43 -9.40 39.99
CA ALA A 31 6.50 -8.29 39.86
C ALA A 31 6.89 -7.08 38.99
N VAL A 32 6.27 -6.96 37.81
CA VAL A 32 5.58 -5.73 37.39
C VAL A 32 4.29 -6.10 36.66
N HIS A 33 3.17 -5.75 37.28
CA HIS A 33 1.83 -5.83 36.71
C HIS A 33 1.61 -4.62 35.80
N ARG A 34 1.28 -4.82 34.52
CA ARG A 34 0.63 -3.79 33.70
C ARG A 34 -0.28 -4.46 32.64
N PRO A 35 -1.56 -4.09 32.54
CA PRO A 35 -2.51 -4.77 31.65
C PRO A 35 -2.42 -4.22 30.21
N PRO A 36 -2.71 -5.03 29.17
CA PRO A 36 -2.96 -4.53 27.84
C PRO A 36 -4.43 -4.12 27.69
N THR A 37 -4.72 -2.83 27.56
CA THR A 37 -6.01 -2.38 27.00
C THR A 37 -6.03 -2.70 25.52
N MET A 38 -6.72 -3.80 25.20
CA MET A 38 -7.07 -4.23 23.86
C MET A 38 -8.10 -3.26 23.29
N VAL A 39 -7.71 -2.34 22.40
CA VAL A 39 -8.68 -1.61 21.56
C VAL A 39 -8.98 -2.51 20.37
N MET A 40 -10.00 -3.35 20.52
CA MET A 40 -10.63 -4.03 19.40
C MET A 40 -11.37 -2.99 18.56
N LEU A 41 -10.76 -2.55 17.45
CA LEU A 41 -11.49 -1.92 16.36
C LEU A 41 -12.30 -3.03 15.66
N ALA A 42 -13.51 -3.26 16.20
CA ALA A 42 -14.53 -4.08 15.58
C ALA A 42 -14.88 -3.47 14.21
N TRP A 43 -14.33 -4.05 13.15
CA TRP A 43 -14.83 -3.87 11.79
C TRP A 43 -16.19 -4.55 11.70
N THR A 44 -17.24 -3.83 12.10
CA THR A 44 -18.62 -4.25 11.84
C THR A 44 -18.85 -4.23 10.34
N GLY A 45 -18.99 -5.42 9.76
CA GLY A 45 -19.37 -5.60 8.35
C GLY A 45 -20.65 -4.83 8.04
N ARG A 46 -20.55 -3.88 7.11
CA ARG A 46 -21.74 -3.25 6.50
C ARG A 46 -22.37 -4.24 5.52
N PRO A 47 -23.68 -4.51 5.61
CA PRO A 47 -24.36 -5.31 4.61
C PRO A 47 -24.44 -4.55 3.29
N ARG A 48 -24.18 -5.33 2.24
CA ARG A 48 -24.18 -5.00 0.81
C ARG A 48 -25.57 -4.51 0.38
N PRO A 49 -25.71 -3.37 -0.33
CA PRO A 49 -26.99 -3.00 -0.92
C PRO A 49 -27.30 -3.93 -2.10
N THR A 50 -28.41 -4.65 -2.00
CA THR A 50 -29.07 -5.36 -3.10
C THR A 50 -29.50 -4.32 -4.12
N GLN A 51 -28.84 -4.26 -5.28
CA GLN A 51 -29.32 -3.48 -6.41
C GLN A 51 -30.43 -4.29 -7.11
N THR A 52 -31.68 -3.95 -6.82
CA THR A 52 -32.83 -4.30 -7.65
C THR A 52 -32.75 -3.49 -8.94
N TYR A 53 -32.51 -4.19 -10.04
CA TYR A 53 -32.42 -3.61 -11.36
C TYR A 53 -33.81 -3.55 -11.99
N THR A 54 -34.43 -2.37 -11.92
CA THR A 54 -35.67 -2.04 -12.63
C THR A 54 -35.33 -1.42 -13.98
N HIS A 55 -35.58 -2.14 -15.07
CA HIS A 55 -35.58 -1.56 -16.41
C HIS A 55 -36.94 -0.92 -16.70
N ALA A 56 -36.98 0.41 -16.68
CA ALA A 56 -38.08 1.17 -17.27
C ALA A 56 -37.72 1.47 -18.74
N LEU A 57 -38.40 0.81 -19.67
CA LEU A 57 -38.40 1.18 -21.08
C LEU A 57 -39.25 2.44 -21.22
N THR A 58 -38.60 3.58 -21.45
CA THR A 58 -39.28 4.82 -21.82
C THR A 58 -39.03 5.06 -23.30
N GLY A 59 -40.10 4.96 -24.07
CA GLY A 59 -40.11 5.28 -25.49
C GLY A 59 -39.97 6.79 -25.74
N GLY A 60 -39.49 7.11 -26.94
CA GLY A 60 -39.46 8.46 -27.49
C GLY A 60 -39.07 8.37 -28.95
N GLY A 61 -40.06 8.35 -29.84
CA GLY A 61 -39.85 8.34 -31.28
C GLY A 61 -39.44 9.71 -31.81
N SER A 62 -38.82 9.72 -32.98
CA SER A 62 -39.02 10.81 -33.95
C SER A 62 -38.78 10.31 -35.36
N HIS A 63 -39.81 10.56 -36.17
CA HIS A 63 -39.97 10.34 -37.60
C HIS A 63 -39.09 11.28 -38.42
N ASN A 64 -38.67 10.84 -39.61
CA ASN A 64 -38.67 11.60 -40.86
C ASN A 64 -38.45 10.63 -42.02
N GLY A 65 -39.40 10.59 -42.94
CA GLY A 65 -39.35 9.78 -44.16
C GLY A 65 -38.90 10.60 -45.37
N ASP A 66 -38.27 9.91 -46.32
CA ASP A 66 -38.15 10.20 -47.76
C ASP A 66 -37.39 8.96 -48.32
N GLY A 67 -37.74 8.22 -49.36
CA GLY A 67 -38.54 8.44 -50.56
C GLY A 67 -37.75 7.83 -51.73
N GLY A 68 -38.24 6.75 -52.37
CA GLY A 68 -37.85 6.41 -53.76
C GLY A 68 -37.28 5.01 -54.06
N GLY A 69 -38.07 4.19 -54.77
CA GLY A 69 -37.73 3.76 -56.14
C GLY A 69 -37.21 2.33 -56.42
N GLY A 70 -38.01 1.57 -57.19
CA GLY A 70 -37.61 0.46 -58.09
C GLY A 70 -37.38 -0.90 -57.40
N GLY A 71 -38.00 -2.03 -57.77
CA GLY A 71 -38.38 -2.51 -59.09
C GLY A 71 -37.60 -3.80 -59.38
N GLY A 72 -38.25 -4.96 -59.34
CA GLY A 72 -37.63 -6.24 -59.73
C GLY A 72 -38.25 -7.46 -59.05
N GLY A 73 -39.05 -8.23 -59.80
CA GLY A 73 -39.67 -9.46 -59.33
C GLY A 73 -38.69 -10.63 -59.19
N GLY A 74 -38.95 -11.50 -58.23
CA GLY A 74 -38.27 -12.78 -58.03
C GLY A 74 -38.94 -13.54 -56.90
N VAL A 75 -39.83 -14.47 -57.25
CA VAL A 75 -40.47 -15.43 -56.34
C VAL A 75 -39.49 -16.56 -56.03
N THR A 76 -38.95 -16.60 -54.81
CA THR A 76 -38.57 -17.83 -54.09
C THR A 76 -38.52 -17.56 -52.58
N GLU A 77 -39.47 -18.16 -51.86
CA GLU A 77 -39.38 -18.70 -50.49
C GLU A 77 -38.82 -17.83 -49.32
N GLY A 78 -39.74 -17.42 -48.44
CA GLY A 78 -39.63 -17.74 -47.00
C GLY A 78 -38.84 -16.79 -46.09
N SER A 79 -39.52 -15.75 -45.60
CA SER A 79 -39.39 -15.22 -44.22
C SER A 79 -37.96 -14.96 -43.69
N SER A 80 -37.18 -14.09 -44.35
CA SER A 80 -35.80 -13.77 -43.91
C SER A 80 -35.66 -12.55 -42.98
N GLY A 81 -36.74 -11.84 -42.62
CA GLY A 81 -36.65 -10.57 -41.87
C GLY A 81 -36.98 -10.65 -40.38
N ALA A 82 -37.96 -11.48 -39.99
CA ALA A 82 -38.53 -11.43 -38.65
C ALA A 82 -37.61 -12.02 -37.56
N ASP A 83 -36.71 -12.95 -37.93
CA ASP A 83 -35.92 -13.72 -36.97
C ASP A 83 -34.58 -13.03 -36.60
N GLU A 84 -34.06 -12.18 -37.48
CA GLU A 84 -32.97 -11.26 -37.19
C GLU A 84 -33.44 -10.13 -36.25
N GLU A 85 -34.70 -9.72 -36.36
CA GLU A 85 -35.31 -8.64 -35.61
C GLU A 85 -35.52 -8.97 -34.12
N GLU A 86 -35.75 -10.23 -33.76
CA GLU A 86 -36.01 -10.65 -32.37
C GLU A 86 -34.75 -10.72 -31.47
N LEU A 87 -33.59 -10.96 -32.08
CA LEU A 87 -32.28 -10.81 -31.43
C LEU A 87 -31.70 -9.41 -31.72
N GLY A 88 -32.23 -8.70 -32.73
CA GLY A 88 -32.01 -7.28 -32.96
C GLY A 88 -30.53 -6.88 -32.97
N PRO A 89 -30.16 -5.75 -32.33
CA PRO A 89 -28.76 -5.27 -32.27
C PRO A 89 -27.76 -6.25 -31.65
N PHE A 90 -28.24 -7.29 -30.96
CA PHE A 90 -27.38 -8.27 -30.29
C PHE A 90 -26.67 -9.22 -31.24
N TRP A 91 -27.17 -9.39 -32.47
CA TRP A 91 -26.51 -10.19 -33.50
C TRP A 91 -25.12 -9.67 -33.87
N ASP A 92 -24.96 -8.35 -33.95
CA ASP A 92 -23.70 -7.72 -34.34
C ASP A 92 -22.63 -7.80 -33.25
N PHE A 93 -23.04 -7.94 -31.99
CA PHE A 93 -22.14 -8.13 -30.85
C PHE A 93 -21.66 -9.58 -30.67
N LEU A 94 -22.26 -10.54 -31.37
CA LEU A 94 -21.84 -11.94 -31.35
C LEU A 94 -20.79 -12.21 -32.44
N ASP A 95 -19.76 -12.96 -32.08
CA ASP A 95 -18.78 -13.46 -33.05
C ASP A 95 -19.46 -14.36 -34.08
N ASN A 96 -18.97 -14.36 -35.31
CA ASN A 96 -19.61 -15.09 -36.42
C ASN A 96 -19.78 -16.59 -36.14
N GLU A 97 -18.88 -17.19 -35.36
CA GLU A 97 -18.91 -18.62 -35.01
C GLU A 97 -19.99 -18.99 -33.98
N ILE A 98 -20.47 -18.02 -33.19
CA ILE A 98 -21.45 -18.24 -32.10
C ILE A 98 -22.83 -17.66 -32.41
N ARG A 99 -23.04 -17.18 -33.65
CA ARG A 99 -24.32 -16.68 -34.12
C ARG A 99 -25.30 -17.85 -34.36
N PRO A 100 -26.54 -17.79 -33.84
CA PRO A 100 -27.54 -18.82 -34.14
C PRO A 100 -27.77 -19.00 -35.65
N ILE A 101 -27.76 -20.26 -36.11
CA ILE A 101 -27.93 -20.60 -37.53
C ILE A 101 -29.43 -20.61 -37.87
N LYS A 102 -29.81 -19.98 -38.99
CA LYS A 102 -31.22 -19.89 -39.43
C LYS A 102 -31.85 -21.31 -39.52
N PRO A 103 -33.07 -21.50 -38.96
CA PRO A 103 -33.70 -22.81 -38.91
C PRO A 103 -34.24 -23.23 -40.29
N LEU A 104 -34.36 -24.54 -40.52
CA LEU A 104 -35.05 -25.09 -41.69
C LEU A 104 -36.57 -25.06 -41.48
N PRO A 105 -37.37 -24.50 -42.42
CA PRO A 105 -38.81 -24.28 -42.21
C PRO A 105 -39.63 -25.56 -42.12
N SER A 106 -39.18 -26.64 -42.75
CA SER A 106 -39.84 -27.96 -42.74
C SER A 106 -39.48 -28.83 -41.53
N CYS A 107 -38.48 -28.43 -40.74
CA CYS A 107 -37.96 -29.25 -39.64
C CYS A 107 -38.28 -28.60 -38.27
N PRO A 108 -39.19 -29.18 -37.48
CA PRO A 108 -39.57 -28.62 -36.18
C PRO A 108 -38.41 -28.65 -35.17
N GLU A 109 -37.53 -29.65 -35.25
CA GLU A 109 -36.36 -29.75 -34.37
C GLU A 109 -35.35 -28.62 -34.63
N SER A 110 -35.18 -28.22 -35.90
CA SER A 110 -34.29 -27.12 -36.28
C SER A 110 -34.76 -25.78 -35.69
N GLN A 111 -36.08 -25.53 -35.70
CA GLN A 111 -36.69 -24.33 -35.11
C GLN A 111 -36.46 -24.27 -33.60
N LYS A 112 -36.62 -25.42 -32.92
CA LYS A 112 -36.38 -25.54 -31.48
C LYS A 112 -34.92 -25.23 -31.13
N ILE A 113 -33.96 -25.88 -31.78
CA ILE A 113 -32.52 -25.66 -31.56
C ILE A 113 -32.16 -24.18 -31.78
N PHE A 114 -32.68 -23.56 -32.84
CA PHE A 114 -32.46 -22.14 -33.09
C PHE A 114 -32.93 -21.27 -31.92
N SER A 115 -34.16 -21.46 -31.44
CA SER A 115 -34.70 -20.70 -30.32
C SER A 115 -33.88 -20.83 -29.03
N GLU A 116 -33.43 -22.05 -28.70
CA GLU A 116 -32.59 -22.32 -27.54
C GLU A 116 -31.23 -21.61 -27.67
N HIS A 117 -30.64 -21.65 -28.87
CA HIS A 117 -29.37 -20.98 -29.14
C HIS A 117 -29.50 -19.45 -29.04
N LYS A 118 -30.61 -18.86 -29.51
CA LYS A 118 -30.88 -17.42 -29.31
C LYS A 118 -30.84 -17.03 -27.83
N GLU A 119 -31.48 -17.83 -26.98
CA GLU A 119 -31.53 -17.55 -25.54
C GLU A 119 -30.15 -17.72 -24.88
N MET A 120 -29.38 -18.72 -25.27
CA MET A 120 -28.00 -18.89 -24.79
C MET A 120 -27.10 -17.73 -25.22
N ALA A 121 -27.23 -17.26 -26.47
CA ALA A 121 -26.46 -16.14 -26.98
C ALA A 121 -26.76 -14.83 -26.22
N ARG A 122 -28.02 -14.57 -25.86
CA ARG A 122 -28.39 -13.44 -24.99
C ARG A 122 -27.70 -13.52 -23.63
N LYS A 123 -27.73 -14.70 -22.99
CA LYS A 123 -27.07 -14.93 -21.69
C LYS A 123 -25.56 -14.74 -21.78
N TYR A 124 -24.93 -15.19 -22.87
CA TYR A 124 -23.51 -15.00 -23.11
C TYR A 124 -23.12 -13.51 -23.11
N LEU A 125 -23.89 -12.66 -23.79
CA LEU A 125 -23.61 -11.22 -23.83
C LEU A 125 -23.72 -10.56 -22.45
N VAL A 126 -24.71 -10.96 -21.65
CA VAL A 126 -24.84 -10.51 -20.25
C VAL A 126 -23.60 -10.91 -19.44
N LEU A 127 -23.14 -12.16 -19.58
CA LEU A 127 -21.93 -12.64 -18.90
C LEU A 127 -20.68 -11.90 -19.38
N GLN A 128 -20.54 -11.61 -20.68
CA GLN A 128 -19.43 -10.82 -21.20
C GLN A 128 -19.38 -9.42 -20.58
N GLN A 129 -20.54 -8.77 -20.46
CA GLN A 129 -20.64 -7.47 -19.79
C GLN A 129 -20.27 -7.57 -18.31
N GLU A 130 -20.71 -8.62 -17.61
CA GLU A 130 -20.35 -8.85 -16.21
C GLU A 130 -18.84 -9.06 -16.04
N ILE A 131 -18.21 -9.88 -16.89
CA ILE A 131 -16.77 -10.12 -16.90
C ILE A 131 -16.02 -8.79 -17.10
N PHE A 132 -16.46 -7.97 -18.06
CA PHE A 132 -15.86 -6.65 -18.29
C PHE A 132 -15.97 -5.75 -17.05
N ASN A 133 -17.15 -5.68 -16.44
CA ASN A 133 -17.39 -4.89 -15.24
C ASN A 133 -16.54 -5.35 -14.06
N LEU A 134 -16.39 -6.67 -13.87
CA LEU A 134 -15.56 -7.24 -12.83
C LEU A 134 -14.08 -6.93 -13.06
N ARG A 135 -13.58 -7.08 -14.29
CA ARG A 135 -12.20 -6.69 -14.66
C ARG A 135 -11.93 -5.22 -14.38
N LYS A 136 -12.86 -4.34 -14.77
CA LYS A 136 -12.76 -2.89 -14.50
C LYS A 136 -12.69 -2.59 -13.00
N ARG A 137 -13.58 -3.19 -12.20
CA ARG A 137 -13.60 -3.00 -10.74
C ARG A 137 -12.34 -3.55 -10.08
N LYS A 138 -11.86 -4.72 -10.50
CA LYS A 138 -10.60 -5.30 -10.03
C LYS A 138 -9.43 -4.35 -10.27
N SER A 139 -9.25 -3.87 -11.50
CA SER A 139 -8.19 -2.91 -11.83
C SER A 139 -8.29 -1.62 -11.01
N ALA A 140 -9.51 -1.09 -10.80
CA ALA A 140 -9.70 0.08 -9.97
C ALA A 140 -9.30 -0.15 -8.49
N LEU A 141 -9.52 -1.35 -7.95
CA LEU A 141 -9.11 -1.71 -6.60
C LEU A 141 -7.59 -1.88 -6.49
N GLU A 142 -6.96 -2.54 -7.47
CA GLU A 142 -5.50 -2.70 -7.54
C GLU A 142 -4.80 -1.33 -7.58
N ASN A 143 -5.34 -0.38 -8.37
CA ASN A 143 -4.82 0.98 -8.42
C ASN A 143 -4.94 1.71 -7.08
N LYS A 144 -6.06 1.57 -6.37
CA LYS A 144 -6.25 2.16 -5.04
C LYS A 144 -5.29 1.58 -4.02
N LEU A 145 -5.07 0.26 -4.05
CA LEU A 145 -4.13 -0.42 -3.17
C LEU A 145 -2.70 0.09 -3.43
N SER A 146 -2.26 0.14 -4.69
CA SER A 146 -0.94 0.65 -5.06
C SER A 146 -0.75 2.11 -4.64
N GLN A 147 -1.79 2.95 -4.76
CA GLN A 147 -1.71 4.34 -4.32
C GLN A 147 -1.61 4.45 -2.79
N ALA A 148 -2.38 3.63 -2.05
CA ALA A 148 -2.32 3.60 -0.59
C ALA A 148 -0.92 3.16 -0.10
N GLU A 149 -0.34 2.13 -0.72
CA GLU A 149 1.02 1.66 -0.40
C GLU A 149 2.07 2.76 -0.64
N LYS A 150 1.99 3.48 -1.77
CA LYS A 150 2.88 4.62 -2.05
C LYS A 150 2.76 5.73 -1.00
N LEU A 151 1.53 6.05 -0.58
CA LEU A 151 1.30 7.06 0.45
C LEU A 151 1.86 6.63 1.81
N GLU A 152 1.70 5.35 2.16
CA GLU A 152 2.29 4.77 3.37
C GLU A 152 3.81 4.84 3.33
N GLN A 153 4.44 4.45 2.21
CA GLN A 153 5.89 4.52 2.03
C GLN A 153 6.40 5.96 2.18
N LEU A 154 5.73 6.93 1.56
CA LEU A 154 6.08 8.36 1.71
C LEU A 154 5.91 8.84 3.16
N GLY A 155 4.86 8.41 3.84
CA GLY A 155 4.64 8.69 5.26
C GLY A 155 5.79 8.16 6.11
N ASN A 156 6.13 6.88 5.95
CA ASN A 156 7.23 6.21 6.64
C ASN A 156 8.57 6.89 6.37
N GLN A 157 8.83 7.28 5.12
CA GLN A 157 10.05 8.01 4.76
C GLN A 157 10.14 9.36 5.49
N ARG A 158 9.05 10.13 5.52
CA ARG A 158 9.00 11.40 6.27
C ARG A 158 9.24 11.19 7.77
N TYR A 159 8.69 10.13 8.36
CA TYR A 159 8.95 9.80 9.75
C TYR A 159 10.42 9.46 9.99
N GLN A 160 11.04 8.65 9.12
CA GLN A 160 12.47 8.31 9.22
C GLN A 160 13.37 9.54 9.09
N ASP A 161 13.08 10.43 8.13
CA ASP A 161 13.83 11.68 7.98
C ASP A 161 13.70 12.57 9.22
N LYS A 162 12.51 12.61 9.82
CA LYS A 162 12.29 13.36 11.06
C LYS A 162 13.08 12.78 12.24
N ILE A 163 13.13 11.46 12.36
CA ILE A 163 13.94 10.77 13.37
C ILE A 163 15.42 11.14 13.18
N ARG A 164 15.94 11.04 11.96
CA ARG A 164 17.34 11.37 11.64
C ARG A 164 17.66 12.84 11.96
N GLU A 165 16.76 13.76 11.65
CA GLU A 165 16.89 15.19 11.98
C GLU A 165 16.98 15.39 13.50
N LEU A 166 16.09 14.75 14.26
CA LEU A 166 16.07 14.86 15.72
C LEU A 166 17.31 14.24 16.37
N GLU A 167 17.78 13.11 15.87
CA GLU A 167 19.02 12.47 16.33
C GLU A 167 20.24 13.35 16.08
N SER A 168 20.32 13.98 14.89
CA SER A 168 21.38 14.93 14.57
C SER A 168 21.38 16.13 15.52
N LYS A 169 20.20 16.73 15.76
CA LYS A 169 20.06 17.84 16.72
C LYS A 169 20.44 17.44 18.13
N ARG A 170 20.00 16.26 18.58
CA ARG A 170 20.36 15.70 19.89
C ARG A 170 21.87 15.57 20.03
N GLU A 171 22.54 15.01 19.02
CA GLU A 171 23.99 14.81 19.09
C GLU A 171 24.77 16.12 19.06
N ASN A 172 24.33 17.09 18.26
CA ASN A 172 24.91 18.43 18.23
C ASN A 172 24.76 19.13 19.60
N LEU A 173 23.57 19.05 20.20
CA LEU A 173 23.33 19.60 21.53
C LEU A 173 24.22 18.92 22.59
N ARG A 174 24.40 17.60 22.50
CA ARG A 174 25.29 16.86 23.39
C ARG A 174 26.75 17.30 23.26
N HIS A 175 27.23 17.48 22.03
CA HIS A 175 28.58 17.95 21.75
C HIS A 175 28.81 19.36 22.28
N THR A 176 27.90 20.29 21.97
CA THR A 176 28.02 21.69 22.43
C THR A 176 27.98 21.78 23.96
N HIS A 177 27.07 21.05 24.61
CA HIS A 177 27.02 20.97 26.07
C HIS A 177 28.32 20.41 26.67
N SER A 178 28.84 19.30 26.12
CA SER A 178 30.11 18.72 26.58
C SER A 178 31.27 19.69 26.43
N ARG A 179 31.33 20.40 25.29
CA ARG A 179 32.36 21.42 25.03
C ARG A 179 32.29 22.56 26.03
N LEU A 180 31.10 23.13 26.25
CA LEU A 180 30.91 24.23 27.20
C LEU A 180 31.27 23.80 28.63
N ARG A 181 30.89 22.57 29.03
CA ARG A 181 31.26 22.01 30.32
C ARG A 181 32.77 21.91 30.48
N GLN A 182 33.49 21.44 29.46
CA GLN A 182 34.95 21.38 29.47
C GLN A 182 35.59 22.77 29.56
N GLN A 183 35.04 23.76 28.84
CA GLN A 183 35.51 25.15 28.90
C GLN A 183 35.33 25.75 30.30
N LEU A 184 34.20 25.49 30.96
CA LEU A 184 33.97 25.93 32.34
C LEU A 184 34.96 25.31 33.32
N GLU A 185 35.25 24.01 33.17
CA GLU A 185 36.23 23.32 34.00
C GLU A 185 37.63 23.95 33.86
N GLN A 186 38.07 24.20 32.62
CA GLN A 186 39.36 24.86 32.34
C GLN A 186 39.45 26.30 32.88
N ILE A 187 38.33 27.01 33.00
CA ILE A 187 38.30 28.34 33.62
C ILE A 187 38.45 28.21 35.14
N ARG A 188 37.72 27.28 35.76
CA ARG A 188 37.79 27.04 37.21
C ARG A 188 39.19 26.63 37.64
N THR A 189 39.81 25.65 36.96
CA THR A 189 41.17 25.21 37.30
C THR A 189 42.19 26.34 37.20
N ARG A 190 42.13 27.17 36.14
CA ARG A 190 43.01 28.33 36.00
C ARG A 190 42.80 29.37 37.10
N GLN A 191 41.57 29.60 37.54
CA GLN A 191 41.28 30.51 38.65
C GLN A 191 41.85 29.97 39.98
N GLU A 192 41.70 28.67 40.24
CA GLU A 192 42.27 28.03 41.44
C GLU A 192 43.80 28.09 41.44
N GLU A 193 44.45 27.86 40.30
CA GLU A 193 45.90 27.99 40.15
C GLU A 193 46.39 29.43 40.39
N GLN A 194 45.68 30.44 39.86
CA GLN A 194 46.00 31.85 40.09
C GLN A 194 45.84 32.24 41.57
N GLN A 195 44.81 31.76 42.25
CA GLN A 195 44.62 32.00 43.69
C GLN A 195 45.73 31.36 44.54
N LYS A 196 46.15 30.12 44.19
CA LYS A 196 47.27 29.45 44.87
C LYS A 196 48.60 30.17 44.65
N GLN A 197 48.83 30.75 43.47
CA GLN A 197 50.04 31.53 43.19
C GLN A 197 50.05 32.86 43.97
N GLN A 198 48.91 33.52 44.14
CA GLN A 198 48.81 34.74 44.96
C GLN A 198 49.06 34.46 46.45
N GLN A 199 48.55 33.35 47.00
CA GLN A 199 48.82 32.97 48.40
C GLN A 199 50.29 32.62 48.67
N GLN A 200 51.03 32.13 47.68
CA GLN A 200 52.47 31.85 47.82
C GLN A 200 53.35 33.11 47.71
N GLN A 201 52.84 34.23 47.19
CA GLN A 201 53.57 35.51 47.16
C GLN A 201 53.33 36.35 48.43
N ASP A 202 52.18 36.19 49.09
CA ASP A 202 51.85 36.94 50.32
C ASP A 202 52.52 36.38 51.59
N ASP A 203 52.96 35.11 51.57
CA ASP A 203 53.69 34.46 52.68
C ASP A 203 55.22 34.74 52.66
N GLY A 204 55.72 35.42 51.63
CA GLY A 204 57.15 35.69 51.41
C GLY A 204 57.60 37.13 51.66
N THR A 205 56.71 38.03 52.10
CA THR A 205 57.03 39.45 52.33
C THR A 205 56.87 39.84 53.80
N GLU A 206 57.62 39.17 54.68
CA GLU A 206 58.04 39.81 55.94
C GLU A 206 59.06 40.90 55.56
N VAL A 207 58.54 42.10 55.30
CA VAL A 207 59.32 43.32 55.17
C VAL A 207 59.90 43.62 56.54
N ASP A 208 61.13 43.20 56.76
CA ASP A 208 62.01 43.70 57.82
C ASP A 208 62.31 45.16 57.50
N LEU A 209 61.42 46.05 57.94
CA LEU A 209 61.46 47.49 57.72
C LEU A 209 62.33 48.14 58.81
N ASP A 210 63.58 47.68 58.90
CA ASP A 210 64.57 48.19 59.84
C ASP A 210 65.06 49.57 59.38
N HIS A 211 64.59 50.59 60.10
CA HIS A 211 64.96 51.98 59.94
C HIS A 211 66.38 52.21 60.45
N HIS A 212 67.39 52.18 59.60
CA HIS A 212 68.71 52.75 59.91
C HIS A 212 69.01 53.96 59.03
N LEU A 213 68.67 55.14 59.58
CA LEU A 213 69.15 56.45 59.12
C LEU A 213 70.67 56.58 59.37
N PRO A 214 71.49 56.98 58.38
CA PRO A 214 72.86 57.37 58.63
C PRO A 214 72.92 58.87 59.02
N LEU A 215 73.47 59.16 60.19
CA LEU A 215 73.87 60.52 60.59
C LEU A 215 75.02 61.01 59.69
N PRO A 216 75.02 62.29 59.26
CA PRO A 216 76.16 62.86 58.55
C PRO A 216 77.27 63.28 59.54
N PRO A 217 78.56 63.07 59.21
CA PRO A 217 79.66 63.51 60.06
C PRO A 217 80.01 65.01 59.87
N PRO A 218 80.67 65.63 60.87
CA PRO A 218 81.14 67.02 60.83
C PRO A 218 82.37 67.26 59.96
#